data_AF-A0A660TDS7-F1
#
_entry.id   AF-A0A660TDS7-F1
#
_cell.length_a   1.000
_cell.length_b   1.000
_cell.length_c   1.000
_cell.angle_alpha   90.00
_cell.angle_beta   90.00
_cell.angle_gamma   90.00
#
_symmetry.space_group_name_H-M   'P 1'
#
loop_
_entity.id
_entity.type
_entity.pdbx_description
1 polymer ?
#
loop_
_entity_poly.entity_id
_entity_poly.type
_entity_poly.pdbx_seq_one_letter_code
_entity_poly.pdbx_strand_id
1 'polypeptide(L)'
;MSKTRINISLDQDLADFARIFARENRISVADMVTQYLLTLKRRIDEQNSEPVLSHPAFIEAMELAQTKLKDGSSKWYSYDEVFGN
;
A
#
# COMPACT_ATOMS: atom_id res chain seq x y z
N MET A 1 -4.55 -23.58 -8.76
CA MET A 1 -4.51 -23.25 -7.33
C MET A 1 -5.91 -22.93 -6.86
N SER A 2 -6.33 -23.44 -5.71
CA SER A 2 -7.63 -23.10 -5.09
C SER A 2 -7.66 -21.61 -4.73
N LYS A 3 -8.68 -20.89 -5.16
CA LYS A 3 -8.88 -19.48 -4.80
C LYS A 3 -9.63 -19.40 -3.47
N THR A 4 -9.06 -18.71 -2.49
CA THR A 4 -9.74 -18.39 -1.22
C THR A 4 -10.25 -16.95 -1.27
N ARG A 5 -11.48 -16.70 -0.83
CA ARG A 5 -12.08 -15.35 -0.82
C ARG A 5 -11.75 -14.63 0.50
N ILE A 6 -11.31 -13.38 0.39
CA ILE A 6 -11.17 -12.45 1.53
C ILE A 6 -12.19 -11.33 1.31
N ASN A 7 -12.99 -11.03 2.33
CA ASN A 7 -13.91 -9.89 2.30
C ASN A 7 -13.28 -8.73 3.07
N ILE A 8 -13.21 -7.56 2.44
CA ILE A 8 -12.60 -6.35 2.99
C ILE A 8 -13.63 -5.24 2.91
N SER A 9 -13.84 -4.52 4.01
CA SER A 9 -14.61 -3.28 4.04
C SER A 9 -13.66 -2.10 3.91
N LEU A 10 -13.95 -1.20 2.96
CA LEU A 10 -13.21 0.03 2.73
C LEU A 10 -14.21 1.19 2.87
N ASP A 11 -13.70 2.37 3.23
CA ASP A 11 -14.48 3.58 3.10
C ASP A 11 -14.89 3.78 1.62
N GLN A 12 -16.05 4.41 1.41
CA GLN A 12 -16.63 4.58 0.08
C GLN A 12 -15.71 5.34 -0.87
N ASP A 13 -15.05 6.40 -0.39
CA ASP A 13 -14.13 7.20 -1.20
C ASP A 13 -12.92 6.36 -1.65
N LEU A 14 -12.34 5.60 -0.71
CA LEU A 14 -11.22 4.71 -0.99
C LEU A 14 -11.59 3.55 -1.91
N ALA A 15 -12.82 3.03 -1.80
CA ALA A 15 -13.32 1.97 -2.66
C ALA A 15 -13.55 2.44 -4.10
N ASP A 16 -14.12 3.64 -4.27
CA ASP A 16 -14.36 4.23 -5.58
C ASP A 16 -13.06 4.59 -6.27
N PHE A 17 -12.13 5.17 -5.50
CA PHE A 17 -10.79 5.41 -5.96
C PHE A 17 -10.09 4.13 -6.45
N ALA A 18 -10.04 3.07 -5.64
CA ALA A 18 -9.37 1.82 -6.01
C ALA A 18 -9.97 1.18 -7.27
N ARG A 19 -11.29 1.31 -7.48
CA ARG A 19 -11.97 0.84 -8.70
C ARG A 19 -11.57 1.63 -9.93
N ILE A 20 -11.45 2.95 -9.80
CA ILE A 20 -11.05 3.83 -10.90
C ILE A 20 -9.62 3.47 -11.34
N PHE A 21 -8.68 3.35 -10.40
CA PHE A 21 -7.31 2.98 -10.72
C PHE A 21 -7.19 1.66 -11.46
N ALA A 22 -7.86 0.65 -10.93
CA ALA A 22 -7.76 -0.70 -11.42
C ALA A 22 -8.24 -0.71 -12.88
N ARG A 23 -9.36 -0.04 -13.14
CA ARG A 23 -9.92 0.12 -14.48
C ARG A 23 -8.98 0.84 -15.44
N GLU A 24 -8.35 1.94 -15.02
CA GLU A 24 -7.40 2.70 -15.85
C GLU A 24 -6.17 1.86 -16.23
N ASN A 25 -5.68 1.06 -15.29
CA ASN A 25 -4.55 0.16 -15.49
C ASN A 25 -4.94 -1.20 -16.08
N ARG A 26 -6.22 -1.39 -16.46
CA ARG A 26 -6.80 -2.63 -17.01
C ARG A 26 -6.55 -3.87 -16.14
N ILE A 27 -6.54 -3.67 -14.82
CA ILE A 27 -6.42 -4.70 -13.79
C ILE A 27 -7.67 -4.68 -12.89
N SER A 28 -7.82 -5.67 -12.01
CA SER A 28 -8.84 -5.62 -10.95
C SER A 28 -8.24 -5.21 -9.61
N VAL A 29 -9.07 -4.68 -8.71
CA VAL A 29 -8.67 -4.41 -7.31
C VAL A 29 -8.14 -5.69 -6.65
N ALA A 30 -8.71 -6.86 -6.99
CA ALA A 30 -8.24 -8.15 -6.51
C ALA A 30 -6.83 -8.47 -7.02
N ASP A 31 -6.50 -8.12 -8.26
CA ASP A 31 -5.15 -8.33 -8.81
C ASP A 31 -4.13 -7.44 -8.10
N MET A 32 -4.48 -6.18 -7.82
CA MET A 32 -3.62 -5.26 -7.06
C MET A 32 -3.31 -5.80 -5.66
N VAL A 33 -4.36 -6.16 -4.90
CA VAL A 33 -4.20 -6.70 -3.55
C VAL A 33 -3.43 -8.02 -3.58
N THR A 34 -3.68 -8.88 -4.56
CA THR A 34 -2.97 -10.15 -4.72
C THR A 34 -1.49 -9.94 -5.01
N GLN A 35 -1.14 -9.03 -5.93
CA GLN A 35 0.27 -8.76 -6.28
C GLN A 35 1.02 -8.04 -5.15
N TYR A 36 0.36 -7.13 -4.43
CA TYR A 36 0.93 -6.52 -3.24
C TYR A 36 1.24 -7.57 -2.17
N LEU A 37 0.26 -8.41 -1.82
CA LEU A 37 0.44 -9.46 -0.81
C LEU A 37 1.47 -10.50 -1.24
N LEU A 38 1.54 -10.84 -2.53
CA LEU A 38 2.56 -11.75 -3.07
C LEU A 38 3.97 -11.16 -2.98
N THR A 39 4.11 -9.87 -3.30
CA THR A 39 5.40 -9.16 -3.22
C THR A 39 5.84 -8.99 -1.78
N LEU A 40 4.91 -8.65 -0.87
CA LEU A 40 5.17 -8.57 0.56
C LEU A 40 5.59 -9.94 1.11
N LYS A 41 4.85 -11.00 0.78
CA LYS A 41 5.18 -12.37 1.16
C LYS A 41 6.59 -12.75 0.69
N ARG A 42 6.93 -12.48 -0.57
CA ARG A 42 8.27 -12.77 -1.11
C ARG A 42 9.36 -12.01 -0.36
N ARG A 43 9.15 -10.73 -0.07
CA ARG A 43 10.10 -9.94 0.71
C ARG A 43 10.25 -10.44 2.15
N ILE A 44 9.18 -10.92 2.78
CA ILE A 44 9.23 -11.52 4.12
C ILE A 44 9.93 -12.89 4.09
N ASP A 45 9.62 -13.72 3.09
CA ASP A 45 10.26 -15.03 2.88
C ASP A 45 11.76 -14.88 2.54
N GLU A 46 12.13 -13.80 1.84
CA GLU A 46 13.51 -13.35 1.59
C GLU A 46 14.16 -12.68 2.82
N GLN A 47 13.38 -12.21 3.80
CA GLN A 47 13.81 -11.58 5.07
C GLN A 47 14.06 -12.57 6.21
N ASN A 48 14.39 -13.83 5.92
CA ASN A 48 15.12 -14.69 6.86
C ASN A 48 16.57 -14.17 7.16
N SER A 49 16.81 -12.87 6.99
CA SER A 49 18.05 -12.15 7.32
C SER A 49 17.76 -10.66 7.60
N GLU A 50 17.51 -10.33 8.88
CA GLU A 50 17.70 -9.05 9.62
C GLU A 50 18.20 -7.82 8.80
N PRO A 51 17.52 -6.64 8.60
CA PRO A 51 17.68 -5.46 9.49
C PRO A 51 16.71 -4.22 9.29
N VAL A 52 15.45 -4.36 8.82
CA VAL A 52 14.67 -3.18 8.31
C VAL A 52 14.34 -2.11 9.37
N LEU A 53 14.16 -2.50 10.63
CA LEU A 53 13.70 -1.57 11.68
C LEU A 53 14.78 -0.63 12.21
N SER A 54 16.05 -0.90 11.92
CA SER A 54 17.18 -0.04 12.31
C SER A 54 17.70 0.82 11.16
N HIS A 55 17.04 0.79 10.00
CA HIS A 55 17.50 1.53 8.83
C HIS A 55 17.14 3.02 8.98
N PRO A 56 18.11 3.95 8.89
CA PRO A 56 17.87 5.38 9.13
C PRO A 56 16.74 5.98 8.28
N ALA A 57 16.61 5.55 7.02
CA ALA A 57 15.53 6.00 6.13
C ALA A 57 14.12 5.64 6.62
N PHE A 58 13.96 4.58 7.41
CA PHE A 58 12.67 4.21 8.00
C PHE A 58 12.30 5.18 9.14
N ILE A 59 13.28 5.56 9.96
CA ILE A 59 13.09 6.52 11.07
C ILE A 59 12.75 7.90 10.51
N GLU A 60 13.48 8.37 9.50
CA GLU A 60 13.26 9.69 8.89
C GLU A 60 11.91 9.79 8.16
N ALA A 61 11.45 8.73 7.49
CA ALA A 61 10.14 8.72 6.83
C ALA A 61 8.98 8.84 7.84
N MET A 62 9.14 8.25 9.03
CA MET A 62 8.13 8.28 10.09
C MET A 62 8.04 9.64 10.78
N GLU A 63 9.18 10.29 11.04
CA GLU A 63 9.22 11.63 11.63
C GLU A 63 8.63 12.70 10.68
N LEU A 64 8.90 12.58 9.38
CA LEU A 64 8.36 13.48 8.36
C LEU A 64 6.83 13.31 8.19
N ALA A 65 6.32 12.08 8.23
CA ALA A 65 4.88 11.81 8.19
C ALA A 65 4.16 12.41 9.42
N GLN A 66 4.74 12.27 10.62
CA GLN A 66 4.16 12.83 11.84
C GLN A 66 4.10 14.36 11.84
N THR A 67 5.14 15.02 11.30
CA THR A 67 5.20 16.48 11.28
C THR A 67 4.12 17.05 10.36
N LYS A 68 3.94 16.49 9.16
CA LYS A 68 2.92 16.92 8.19
C LYS A 68 1.49 16.67 8.67
N LEU A 69 1.27 15.65 9.49
CA LEU A 69 -0.04 15.39 10.09
C LEU A 69 -0.39 16.44 11.17
N LYS A 70 0.60 16.91 11.94
CA LYS A 70 0.41 17.89 13.03
C LYS A 70 0.14 19.30 12.53
N ASP A 71 0.81 19.72 11.47
CA ASP A 71 0.57 21.02 10.84
C ASP A 71 -0.58 20.99 9.82
N GLY A 72 -1.23 19.83 9.65
CA GLY A 72 -2.39 19.64 8.78
C GLY A 72 -2.07 19.66 7.28
N SER A 73 -0.78 19.67 6.91
CA SER A 73 -0.35 19.67 5.51
C SER A 73 -0.30 18.28 4.88
N SER A 74 -0.54 17.24 5.68
CA SER A 74 -0.55 15.86 5.21
C SER A 74 -1.68 15.65 4.22
N LYS A 75 -1.30 15.22 3.02
CA LYS A 75 -2.23 14.89 1.95
C LYS A 75 -2.38 13.39 1.91
N TRP A 76 -3.63 12.94 1.96
CA TRP A 76 -3.96 11.54 1.74
C TRP A 76 -3.91 11.33 0.25
N TYR A 77 -2.83 10.71 -0.15
CA TYR A 77 -2.66 10.29 -1.51
C TYR A 77 -3.26 8.91 -1.63
N SER A 78 -4.13 8.84 -2.59
CA SER A 78 -4.72 7.62 -3.06
C SER A 78 -3.61 6.72 -3.67
N TYR A 79 -3.81 5.40 -3.72
CA TYR A 79 -2.76 4.44 -4.13
C TYR A 79 -2.03 4.85 -5.42
N ASP A 80 -2.76 5.40 -6.38
CA ASP A 80 -2.33 5.84 -7.70
C ASP A 80 -1.56 7.14 -7.66
N GLU A 81 -1.90 8.05 -6.77
CA GLU A 81 -1.16 9.30 -6.65
C GLU A 81 0.24 9.07 -6.06
N VAL A 82 0.43 7.99 -5.29
CA VAL A 82 1.72 7.63 -4.68
C VAL A 82 2.51 6.65 -5.54
N PHE A 83 1.84 5.64 -6.09
CA PHE A 83 2.46 4.51 -6.76
C PHE A 83 2.02 4.35 -8.22
N GLY A 84 1.01 5.13 -8.64
CA GLY A 84 0.65 5.27 -10.03
C GLY A 84 1.62 6.23 -10.71
N ASN A 85 2.04 5.84 -11.91
CA ASN A 85 2.68 6.71 -12.87
C ASN A 85 1.61 7.30 -13.77
#